data_AF-A0A955JTH3-F1
#
_entry.id   AF-A0A955JTH3-F1
#
_cell.length_a   1.000
_cell.length_b   1.000
_cell.length_c   1.000
_cell.angle_alpha   90.00
_cell.angle_beta   90.00
_cell.angle_gamma   90.00
#
_symmetry.space_group_name_H-M   'P 1'
#
loop_
_entity.id
_entity.type
_entity.pdbx_description
1 polymer ?
#
loop_
_entity_poly.entity_id
_entity_poly.type
_entity_poly.pdbx_seq_one_letter_code
_entity_poly.pdbx_strand_id
1 'polypeptide(L)'
;MTNDLRDILLKRIGESDQPHEVLRSSELRALADDLKNLPQEQRAEAGRSLNELKQSLIVAIKQREAELLDAAVEPIDITAPMGVNSQ
;
A
#
# COMPACT_ATOMS: atom_id res chain seq x y z
N MET A 1 12.55 -14.75 13.86
CA MET A 1 11.07 -14.88 13.91
C MET A 1 10.47 -13.47 13.89
N THR A 2 10.77 -12.71 12.83
CA THR A 2 10.54 -11.25 12.74
C THR A 2 9.90 -10.84 11.41
N ASN A 3 9.64 -11.81 10.52
CA ASN A 3 9.09 -11.57 9.18
C ASN A 3 7.56 -11.54 9.15
N ASP A 4 6.90 -11.95 10.25
CA ASP A 4 5.45 -12.10 10.34
C ASP A 4 4.71 -10.79 10.18
N LEU A 5 5.13 -9.72 10.87
CA LEU A 5 4.38 -8.46 10.89
C LEU A 5 4.30 -7.82 9.50
N ARG A 6 5.41 -7.82 8.75
CA ARG A 6 5.43 -7.31 7.37
C ARG A 6 4.44 -8.08 6.50
N ASP A 7 4.48 -9.41 6.59
CA ASP A 7 3.65 -10.29 5.78
C ASP A 7 2.16 -10.11 6.12
N ILE A 8 1.83 -10.03 7.42
CA ILE A 8 0.48 -9.75 7.91
C ILE A 8 -0.04 -8.41 7.36
N LEU A 9 0.78 -7.35 7.41
CA LEU A 9 0.39 -6.03 6.91
C LEU A 9 0.19 -6.03 5.39
N LEU A 10 1.06 -6.71 4.64
CA LEU A 10 0.92 -6.87 3.18
C LEU A 10 -0.31 -7.67 2.80
N LYS A 11 -0.59 -8.76 3.52
CA LYS A 11 -1.77 -9.59 3.30
C LYS A 11 -3.05 -8.80 3.59
N ARG A 12 -3.06 -8.02 4.68
CA ARG A 12 -4.15 -7.12 5.04
C ARG A 12 -4.38 -6.04 3.98
N ILE A 13 -3.34 -5.53 3.33
CA ILE A 13 -3.47 -4.61 2.19
C ILE A 13 -4.22 -5.29 1.05
N GLY A 14 -3.87 -6.53 0.70
CA GLY A 14 -4.54 -7.27 -0.38
C GLY A 14 -5.99 -7.64 -0.08
N GLU A 15 -6.32 -7.90 1.18
CA GLU A 15 -7.68 -8.29 1.61
C GLU A 15 -8.58 -7.08 1.95
N SER A 16 -8.02 -5.88 2.12
CA SER A 16 -8.78 -4.68 2.49
C SER A 16 -9.16 -3.85 1.27
N ASP A 17 -10.38 -3.30 1.30
CA ASP A 17 -10.84 -2.24 0.39
C ASP A 17 -10.26 -0.87 0.74
N GLN A 18 -9.71 -0.72 1.95
CA GLN A 18 -9.07 0.51 2.44
C GLN A 18 -7.61 0.22 2.84
N PRO A 19 -6.74 -0.07 1.87
CA PRO A 19 -5.35 -0.48 2.15
C PRO A 19 -4.55 0.60 2.91
N HIS A 20 -4.90 1.88 2.78
CA HIS A 20 -4.26 3.00 3.50
C HIS A 20 -4.45 2.96 5.03
N GLU A 21 -5.47 2.25 5.55
CA GLU A 21 -5.67 2.08 6.99
C GLU A 21 -4.52 1.33 7.64
N VAL A 22 -3.85 0.45 6.89
CA VAL A 22 -2.73 -0.36 7.37
C VAL A 22 -1.56 0.52 7.85
N LEU A 23 -1.31 1.67 7.22
CA LEU A 23 -0.28 2.63 7.66
C LEU A 23 -0.64 3.34 8.97
N ARG A 24 -1.94 3.44 9.29
CA ARG A 24 -2.43 4.05 10.53
C ARG A 24 -2.54 3.04 11.68
N SER A 25 -2.26 1.76 11.41
CA SER A 25 -2.31 0.71 12.42
C SER A 25 -1.44 1.04 13.63
N SER A 26 -2.00 0.81 14.81
CA SER A 26 -1.31 0.94 16.10
C SER A 26 0.00 0.16 16.13
N GLU A 27 0.08 -0.96 15.42
CA GLU A 27 1.28 -1.81 15.28
C GLU A 27 2.45 -1.08 14.62
N LEU A 28 2.21 -0.36 13.52
CA LEU A 28 3.26 0.37 12.81
C LEU A 28 3.79 1.56 13.63
N ARG A 29 2.88 2.17 14.39
CA ARG A 29 3.21 3.26 15.33
C ARG A 29 3.99 2.73 16.53
N ALA A 30 3.59 1.60 17.10
CA ALA A 30 4.31 0.94 18.18
C ALA A 30 5.71 0.51 17.74
N LEU A 31 5.85 -0.09 16.55
CA LEU A 31 7.14 -0.44 15.98
C LEU A 31 8.03 0.81 15.80
N ALA A 32 7.47 1.89 15.24
CA ALA A 32 8.23 3.13 15.08
C ALA A 32 8.63 3.78 16.42
N ASP A 33 7.86 3.58 17.48
CA ASP A 33 8.15 4.10 18.82
C ASP A 33 9.23 3.26 19.52
N ASP A 34 9.14 1.93 19.41
CA ASP A 34 10.15 0.99 19.88
C ASP A 34 11.52 1.28 19.25
N LEU A 35 11.56 1.54 17.95
CA LEU A 35 12.79 1.90 17.24
C LEU A 35 13.36 3.27 17.66
N LYS A 36 12.55 4.20 18.18
CA LYS A 36 13.08 5.47 18.73
C LYS A 36 13.79 5.27 20.06
N ASN A 37 13.41 4.25 20.83
CA ASN A 37 14.05 3.92 22.09
C ASN A 37 15.42 3.23 21.91
N LEU A 38 15.78 2.83 20.69
CA LEU A 38 17.09 2.26 20.38
C LEU A 38 18.23 3.28 20.46
N PRO A 39 19.45 2.84 20.85
CA PRO A 39 20.65 3.66 20.91
C PRO A 39 21.06 4.17 19.51
N GLN A 40 21.75 5.31 19.47
CA GLN A 40 22.03 6.07 18.23
C GLN A 40 22.71 5.24 17.12
N GLU A 41 23.59 4.31 17.49
CA GLU A 41 24.24 3.36 16.56
C GLU A 41 23.23 2.46 15.84
N GLN A 42 22.23 1.94 16.56
CA GLN A 42 21.19 1.09 15.99
C GLN A 42 20.06 1.90 15.36
N ARG A 43 19.86 3.15 15.82
CA ARG A 43 18.80 4.04 15.35
C ARG A 43 18.94 4.39 13.87
N ALA A 44 20.17 4.48 13.35
CA ALA A 44 20.42 4.72 11.92
C ALA A 44 19.97 3.54 11.04
N GLU A 45 20.34 2.32 11.42
CA GLU A 45 19.98 1.09 10.70
C GLU A 45 18.49 0.76 10.84
N ALA A 46 17.95 0.92 12.05
CA ALA A 46 16.53 0.82 12.36
C ALA A 46 15.68 1.82 11.57
N GLY A 47 16.12 3.09 11.51
CA GLY A 47 15.44 4.14 10.76
C GLY A 47 15.38 3.84 9.28
N ARG A 48 16.47 3.31 8.71
CA ARG A 48 16.51 2.85 7.31
C ARG A 48 15.54 1.69 7.09
N SER A 49 15.61 0.65 7.92
CA SER A 49 14.73 -0.53 7.82
C SER A 49 13.25 -0.17 7.97
N LEU A 50 12.91 0.76 8.87
CA LEU A 50 11.54 1.27 9.04
C LEU A 50 11.09 2.05 7.82
N ASN A 51 11.96 2.88 7.25
CA ASN A 51 11.65 3.66 6.07
C ASN A 51 11.45 2.74 4.85
N GLU A 52 12.29 1.73 4.68
CA GLU A 52 12.12 0.70 3.65
C GLU A 52 10.81 -0.06 3.82
N LEU A 53 10.46 -0.49 5.05
CA LEU A 53 9.18 -1.13 5.34
C LEU A 53 8.00 -0.22 4.96
N LYS A 54 8.03 1.05 5.37
CA LYS A 54 7.00 2.04 5.01
C LYS A 54 6.88 2.21 3.50
N GLN A 55 8.00 2.31 2.79
CA GLN A 55 7.99 2.43 1.33
C GLN A 55 7.37 1.20 0.68
N SER A 56 7.73 -0.01 1.09
CA SER A 56 7.12 -1.25 0.59
C SER A 56 5.60 -1.28 0.82
N LEU A 57 5.14 -0.87 2.00
CA LEU A 57 3.71 -0.79 2.30
C LEU A 57 3.01 0.26 1.44
N ILE A 58 3.58 1.46 1.28
CA ILE A 58 3.02 2.51 0.43
C ILE A 58 2.90 2.05 -1.03
N VAL A 59 3.90 1.34 -1.55
CA VAL A 59 3.86 0.79 -2.92
C VAL A 59 2.73 -0.24 -3.04
N ALA A 60 2.64 -1.20 -2.11
CA ALA A 60 1.57 -2.20 -2.13
C ALA A 60 0.17 -1.58 -2.01
N ILE A 61 0.02 -0.55 -1.15
CA ILE A 61 -1.23 0.21 -1.00
C ILE A 61 -1.61 0.88 -2.31
N LYS A 62 -0.68 1.61 -2.93
CA LYS A 62 -0.95 2.29 -4.21
C LYS A 62 -1.32 1.32 -5.32
N GLN A 63 -0.67 0.15 -5.37
CA GLN A 63 -1.03 -0.90 -6.33
C GLN A 63 -2.45 -1.38 -6.09
N ARG A 64 -2.81 -1.70 -4.84
CA ARG A 64 -4.16 -2.14 -4.50
C ARG A 64 -5.22 -1.07 -4.75
N GLU A 65 -4.95 0.19 -4.40
CA GLU A 65 -5.85 1.32 -4.68
C GLU A 65 -6.05 1.51 -6.18
N ALA A 66 -4.99 1.36 -6.98
CA ALA A 66 -5.09 1.42 -8.44
C ALA A 66 -5.92 0.25 -8.99
N GLU A 67 -5.75 -0.98 -8.48
CA GLU A 67 -6.57 -2.13 -8.86
C GLU A 67 -8.04 -1.95 -8.50
N LEU A 68 -8.33 -1.44 -7.28
CA LEU A 68 -9.70 -1.17 -6.85
C LEU A 68 -10.34 -0.04 -7.66
N LEU A 69 -9.57 0.99 -7.99
CA LEU A 69 -10.02 2.10 -8.84
C LEU A 69 -10.27 1.64 -10.28
N ASP A 70 -9.37 0.84 -10.85
CA ASP A 70 -9.50 0.27 -12.20
C ASP A 70 -10.70 -0.68 -12.27
N ALA A 71 -10.89 -1.53 -11.25
CA ALA A 71 -12.06 -2.40 -11.12
C ALA A 71 -13.38 -1.62 -10.93
N ALA A 72 -13.33 -0.42 -10.34
CA ALA A 72 -14.47 0.46 -10.18
C ALA A 72 -14.81 1.26 -11.44
N VAL A 73 -13.87 1.41 -12.38
CA VAL A 73 -14.13 2.01 -13.68
C VAL A 73 -14.72 0.92 -14.57
N GLU A 74 -16.04 0.88 -14.70
CA GLU A 74 -16.68 0.14 -15.78
C GLU A 74 -16.09 0.64 -17.10
N PRO A 75 -15.52 -0.25 -17.95
CA PRO A 75 -15.07 0.16 -19.27
C PRO A 75 -16.29 0.68 -20.02
N ILE A 76 -16.31 1.98 -20.30
CA ILE A 76 -17.33 2.56 -21.18
C ILE A 76 -17.16 1.89 -22.53
N ASP A 77 -18.07 0.99 -22.86
CA ASP A 77 -18.12 0.31 -24.14
C ASP A 77 -18.49 1.35 -25.22
N ILE A 78 -17.46 1.96 -25.82
CA ILE A 78 -17.59 2.87 -26.96
C ILE A 78 -17.63 2.13 -28.30
N THR A 79 -18.04 0.86 -28.37
CA THR A 79 -18.13 0.11 -29.65
C THR A 79 -19.26 0.58 -30.57
N ALA A 80 -19.81 1.79 -30.41
CA ALA A 80 -20.75 2.34 -31.36
C ALA A 80 -20.07 2.48 -32.75
N PRO A 81 -20.48 1.69 -33.76
CA PRO A 81 -19.82 1.70 -35.05
C PRO A 81 -20.19 2.98 -35.81
N MET A 82 -19.16 3.78 -36.10
CA MET A 82 -18.96 4.59 -37.30
C MET A 82 -20.23 4.93 -38.12
N GLY A 83 -20.93 6.00 -37.75
CA GLY A 83 -21.82 6.70 -38.66
C GLY A 83 -21.02 7.66 -39.55
N VAL A 84 -20.39 7.15 -40.62
CA VAL A 84 -19.91 8.00 -41.72
C VAL A 84 -21.11 8.70 -42.35
N ASN A 85 -21.28 9.98 -42.06
CA ASN A 85 -22.38 10.77 -42.59
C ASN A 85 -22.09 11.03 -44.08
N SER A 86 -22.74 10.25 -44.95
CA SER A 86 -22.80 10.52 -46.38
C SER A 86 -23.99 11.44 -46.63
N GLN A 87 -23.72 12.74 -46.83
CA GLN A 87 -24.63 13.67 -47.51
C GLN A 87 -23.85 14.82 -48.15
#